data_AF-A0AAJ3PSV4-F1
#
_entry.id   AF-A0AAJ3PSV4-F1
#
_cell.length_a   1.000
_cell.length_b   1.000
_cell.length_c   1.000
_cell.angle_alpha   90.00
_cell.angle_beta   90.00
_cell.angle_gamma   90.00
#
_symmetry.space_group_name_H-M   'P 1'
#
loop_
_entity.id
_entity.type
_entity.pdbx_description
1 polymer ?
#
loop_
_entity_poly.entity_id
_entity_poly.type
_entity_poly.pdbx_seq_one_letter_code
_entity_poly.pdbx_strand_id
1 'polypeptide(L)'
;MAKPQTFNNQQSPKRLIGYARVSTDEQVHDAQLDELRAAGCDRIHQEHGSGASRARPVLTRLLAELSAGDVLIVVRLDRLARSVSHLLSVIEDLEARGVHFRSIRDPIDTSTPQGMFSLQVLGAVAQLERALIAERTKAGIKAAKARGKLPGNPGLRERRPEAIKAISQAREKLYLDELIASAQTWLPMVRQLRPQHSWDNVVRVLNRRGHDWTVERLRRAVHRMVREKLAEKELLARSPRRAPEDYLMKLVAAIAIADPNLSLRDIAAQLDQMGERPVRSGNKWQPSSVRVLLDEAHRFGLIRH
;
A
#
# COMPACT_ATOMS: atom_id res chain seq x y z
N MET A 1 -53.10 34.18 2.26
CA MET A 1 -51.72 34.70 2.31
C MET A 1 -50.82 33.66 2.96
N ALA A 2 -50.01 32.95 2.16
CA ALA A 2 -48.92 32.11 2.64
C ALA A 2 -47.70 32.47 1.79
N LYS A 3 -46.61 32.86 2.45
CA LYS A 3 -45.40 33.44 1.84
C LYS A 3 -44.70 32.41 0.94
N PRO A 4 -44.18 32.80 -0.24
CA PRO A 4 -43.34 31.92 -1.04
C PRO A 4 -41.99 31.70 -0.33
N GLN A 5 -41.62 30.44 -0.16
CA GLN A 5 -40.30 30.05 0.34
C GLN A 5 -39.25 30.42 -0.71
N THR A 6 -38.39 31.36 -0.35
CA THR A 6 -37.24 31.76 -1.15
C THR A 6 -36.17 30.68 -0.98
N PHE A 7 -35.93 29.88 -2.03
CA PHE A 7 -34.75 29.01 -2.08
C PHE A 7 -33.51 29.90 -2.13
N ASN A 8 -32.84 30.01 -1.00
CA ASN A 8 -31.61 30.79 -0.86
C ASN A 8 -30.47 30.01 -1.53
N ASN A 9 -30.23 30.27 -2.82
CA ASN A 9 -29.11 29.73 -3.59
C ASN A 9 -27.81 30.39 -3.10
N GLN A 10 -27.23 29.88 -2.00
CA GLN A 10 -25.88 30.25 -1.61
C GLN A 10 -24.88 29.54 -2.53
N GLN A 11 -24.70 30.08 -3.73
CA GLN A 11 -23.51 29.80 -4.53
C GLN A 11 -22.31 30.36 -3.77
N SER A 12 -21.51 29.46 -3.19
CA SER A 12 -20.17 29.79 -2.73
C SER A 12 -19.45 30.59 -3.83
N PRO A 13 -18.76 31.69 -3.50
CA PRO A 13 -18.15 32.54 -4.51
C PRO A 13 -17.20 31.70 -5.36
N LYS A 14 -17.36 31.76 -6.68
CA LYS A 14 -16.52 31.07 -7.67
C LYS A 14 -15.09 31.58 -7.52
N ARG A 15 -14.24 30.85 -6.79
CA ARG A 15 -12.86 31.25 -6.54
C ARG A 15 -12.03 30.99 -7.80
N LEU A 16 -11.34 32.02 -8.27
CA LEU A 16 -10.44 31.93 -9.40
C LEU A 16 -9.02 31.70 -8.86
N ILE A 17 -8.47 30.51 -9.07
CA ILE A 17 -7.20 30.10 -8.49
C ILE A 17 -6.18 29.89 -9.61
N GLY A 18 -5.15 30.74 -9.63
CA GLY A 18 -4.09 30.70 -10.62
C GLY A 18 -2.98 29.73 -10.23
N TYR A 19 -2.42 29.03 -11.21
CA TYR A 19 -1.19 28.26 -11.05
C TYR A 19 -0.13 28.69 -12.07
N ALA A 20 1.04 29.06 -11.55
CA ALA A 20 2.21 29.46 -12.32
C ALA A 20 3.37 28.50 -12.02
N ARG A 21 4.19 28.21 -13.05
CA ARG A 21 5.44 27.45 -12.88
C ARG A 21 6.58 28.32 -13.39
N VAL A 22 7.39 28.77 -12.45
CA VAL A 22 8.48 29.72 -12.69
C VAL A 22 9.82 28.96 -12.65
N SER A 23 10.65 29.18 -13.67
CA SER A 23 12.05 28.75 -13.69
C SER A 23 12.92 29.75 -12.91
N THR A 24 14.20 29.92 -13.20
CA THR A 24 15.12 30.85 -12.51
C THR A 24 15.30 32.19 -13.28
N ASP A 25 14.36 32.54 -14.17
CA ASP A 25 14.49 33.67 -15.09
C ASP A 25 13.40 34.71 -14.81
N GLU A 26 13.75 35.70 -13.98
CA GLU A 26 12.85 36.67 -13.35
C GLU A 26 11.96 37.41 -14.36
N GLN A 27 12.44 37.71 -15.56
CA GLN A 27 11.69 38.47 -16.58
C GLN A 27 10.48 37.70 -17.15
N VAL A 28 10.55 36.37 -17.22
CA VAL A 28 9.45 35.53 -17.72
C VAL A 28 8.40 35.28 -16.64
N HIS A 29 8.74 35.50 -15.36
CA HIS A 29 7.88 35.22 -14.22
C HIS A 29 6.79 36.26 -14.04
N ASP A 30 7.17 37.53 -14.18
CA ASP A 30 6.24 38.65 -13.98
C ASP A 30 5.12 38.64 -15.02
N ALA A 31 5.45 38.38 -16.29
CA ALA A 31 4.44 38.27 -17.36
C ALA A 31 3.38 37.18 -17.08
N GLN A 32 3.80 36.03 -16.54
CA GLN A 32 2.86 34.94 -16.22
C GLN A 32 1.93 35.32 -15.06
N LEU A 33 2.47 35.97 -14.03
CA LEU A 33 1.70 36.41 -12.87
C LEU A 33 0.73 37.51 -13.25
N ASP A 34 1.14 38.45 -14.10
CA ASP A 34 0.31 39.55 -14.56
C ASP A 34 -0.88 39.06 -15.40
N GLU A 35 -0.67 38.07 -16.26
CA GLU A 35 -1.78 37.43 -16.99
C GLU A 35 -2.78 36.74 -16.05
N LEU A 36 -2.30 36.05 -15.01
CA LEU A 36 -3.17 35.41 -14.03
C LEU A 36 -3.95 36.43 -13.19
N ARG A 37 -3.30 37.54 -12.81
CA ARG A 37 -3.95 38.67 -12.11
C ARG A 37 -5.00 39.33 -13.00
N ALA A 38 -4.66 39.61 -14.25
CA ALA A 38 -5.59 40.17 -15.25
C ALA A 38 -6.78 39.26 -15.52
N ALA A 39 -6.59 37.93 -15.41
CA ALA A 39 -7.66 36.94 -15.53
C ALA A 39 -8.57 36.85 -14.28
N GLY A 40 -8.29 37.63 -13.23
CA GLY A 40 -9.09 37.73 -12.01
C GLY A 40 -8.74 36.70 -10.94
N CYS A 41 -7.54 36.11 -10.94
CA CYS A 41 -7.17 35.10 -9.94
C CYS A 41 -6.99 35.74 -8.55
N ASP A 42 -7.79 35.34 -7.57
CA ASP A 42 -7.72 35.80 -6.18
C ASP A 42 -6.48 35.25 -5.46
N ARG A 43 -6.09 34.02 -5.80
CA ARG A 43 -4.93 33.31 -5.25
C ARG A 43 -4.10 32.73 -6.38
N ILE A 44 -2.80 33.01 -6.38
CA ILE A 44 -1.86 32.48 -7.36
C ILE A 44 -0.81 31.61 -6.65
N HIS A 45 -0.79 30.33 -7.00
CA HIS A 45 0.18 29.36 -6.50
C HIS A 45 1.37 29.28 -7.47
N GLN A 46 2.57 29.48 -6.94
CA GLN A 46 3.81 29.51 -7.73
C GLN A 46 4.65 28.27 -7.44
N GLU A 47 4.93 27.49 -8.48
CA GLU A 47 5.82 26.34 -8.42
C GLU A 47 7.22 26.75 -8.88
N HIS A 48 8.18 26.77 -7.95
CA HIS A 48 9.59 27.03 -8.25
C HIS A 48 10.27 25.71 -8.63
N GLY A 49 10.79 25.63 -9.86
CA GLY A 49 11.57 24.46 -10.25
C GLY A 49 12.30 24.63 -11.57
N SER A 50 13.56 24.21 -11.60
CA SER A 50 14.32 24.09 -12.85
C SER A 50 13.59 23.14 -13.83
N GLY A 51 13.83 23.30 -15.13
CA GLY A 51 13.23 22.45 -16.17
C GLY A 51 13.45 20.94 -15.94
N ALA A 52 14.52 20.58 -15.22
CA ALA A 52 14.84 19.20 -14.86
C ALA A 52 14.06 18.65 -13.64
N SER A 53 13.50 19.51 -12.79
CA SER A 53 12.84 19.07 -11.55
C SER A 53 11.50 18.38 -11.83
N ARG A 54 11.41 17.12 -11.37
CA ARG A 54 10.22 16.25 -11.51
C ARG A 54 9.17 16.49 -10.43
N ALA A 55 9.57 16.91 -9.24
CA ALA A 55 8.63 17.19 -8.16
C ALA A 55 7.76 18.42 -8.50
N ARG A 56 6.46 18.35 -8.17
CA ARG A 56 5.52 19.47 -8.23
C ARG A 56 4.66 19.54 -6.95
N PRO A 57 5.30 19.76 -5.79
CA PRO A 57 4.60 19.72 -4.51
C PRO A 57 3.54 20.82 -4.38
N VAL A 58 3.74 21.99 -4.99
CA VAL A 58 2.76 23.09 -4.95
C VAL A 58 1.54 22.72 -5.78
N LEU A 59 1.74 22.16 -6.99
CA LEU A 59 0.62 21.69 -7.81
C LEU A 59 -0.18 20.59 -7.09
N THR A 60 0.50 19.61 -6.49
CA THR A 60 -0.18 18.52 -5.77
C THR A 60 -1.02 19.04 -4.60
N ARG A 61 -0.49 19.98 -3.81
CA ARG A 61 -1.24 20.61 -2.71
C ARG A 61 -2.42 21.42 -3.22
N LEU A 62 -2.20 22.23 -4.26
CA LEU A 62 -3.26 23.01 -4.89
C LEU A 62 -4.40 22.11 -5.38
N LEU A 63 -4.10 21.03 -6.10
CA LEU A 63 -5.11 20.10 -6.57
C LEU A 63 -5.90 19.48 -5.41
N ALA A 64 -5.28 19.23 -4.26
CA ALA A 64 -5.98 18.74 -3.06
C ALA A 64 -6.86 19.80 -2.37
N GLU A 65 -6.50 21.08 -2.45
CA GLU A 65 -7.23 22.20 -1.83
C GLU A 65 -8.50 22.61 -2.60
N LEU A 66 -8.56 22.35 -3.91
CA LEU A 66 -9.68 22.75 -4.76
C LEU A 66 -11.01 22.10 -4.34
N SER A 67 -12.09 22.85 -4.43
CA SER A 67 -13.44 22.43 -4.03
C SER A 67 -14.46 22.74 -5.13
N ALA A 68 -15.61 22.06 -5.11
CA ALA A 68 -16.67 22.27 -6.10
C ALA A 68 -17.03 23.76 -6.27
N GLY A 69 -17.12 24.21 -7.51
CA GLY A 69 -17.36 25.61 -7.88
C GLY A 69 -16.11 26.46 -8.08
N ASP A 70 -14.92 25.98 -7.68
CA ASP A 70 -13.65 26.66 -7.97
C ASP A 70 -13.29 26.56 -9.46
N VAL A 71 -12.43 27.49 -9.93
CA VAL A 71 -11.80 27.41 -11.26
C VAL A 71 -10.28 27.44 -11.12
N LEU A 72 -9.63 26.38 -11.58
CA LEU A 72 -8.18 26.36 -11.77
C LEU A 72 -7.82 27.06 -13.08
N ILE A 73 -7.03 28.12 -13.00
CA ILE A 73 -6.58 28.90 -14.15
C ILE A 73 -5.08 28.73 -14.35
N VAL A 74 -4.67 28.49 -15.59
CA VAL A 74 -3.27 28.49 -16.00
C VAL A 74 -3.09 29.36 -17.24
N VAL A 75 -1.89 29.92 -17.42
CA VAL A 75 -1.61 30.70 -18.65
C VAL A 75 -1.56 29.79 -19.88
N ARG A 76 -0.97 28.59 -19.74
CA ARG A 76 -0.86 27.60 -20.81
C ARG A 76 -0.89 26.16 -20.29
N LEU A 77 -1.27 25.21 -21.14
CA LEU A 77 -1.33 23.78 -20.79
C LEU A 77 0.01 23.17 -20.38
N ASP A 78 1.13 23.58 -20.99
CA ASP A 78 2.49 23.07 -20.68
C ASP A 78 2.93 23.38 -19.25
N ARG A 79 2.32 24.41 -18.64
CA ARG A 79 2.56 24.78 -17.26
C ARG A 79 1.91 23.80 -16.31
N LEU A 80 0.69 23.34 -16.62
CA LEU A 80 -0.05 22.36 -15.83
C LEU A 80 0.44 20.92 -16.04
N ALA A 81 0.65 20.51 -17.29
CA ALA A 81 0.80 19.10 -17.63
C ALA A 81 2.06 18.80 -18.46
N ARG A 82 2.62 17.60 -18.23
CA ARG A 82 3.82 17.10 -18.92
C ARG A 82 3.52 16.32 -20.20
N SER A 83 2.28 15.92 -20.36
CA SER A 83 1.76 15.19 -21.51
C SER A 83 0.26 15.44 -21.61
N VAL A 84 -0.31 15.21 -22.79
CA VAL A 84 -1.77 15.32 -22.97
C VAL A 84 -2.51 14.32 -22.08
N SER A 85 -2.01 13.10 -21.90
CA SER A 85 -2.62 12.13 -20.99
C SER A 85 -2.63 12.60 -19.52
N HIS A 86 -1.56 13.26 -19.07
CA HIS A 86 -1.53 13.85 -17.74
C HIS A 86 -2.52 15.02 -17.61
N LEU A 87 -2.65 15.85 -18.65
CA LEU A 87 -3.63 16.93 -18.67
C LEU A 87 -5.06 16.40 -18.54
N LEU A 88 -5.43 15.42 -19.36
CA LEU A 88 -6.76 14.81 -19.33
C LEU A 88 -7.07 14.20 -17.97
N SER A 89 -6.13 13.45 -17.38
CA SER A 89 -6.32 12.86 -16.06
C SER A 89 -6.51 13.91 -14.95
N VAL A 90 -5.82 15.05 -15.02
CA VAL A 90 -6.02 16.15 -14.07
C VAL A 90 -7.40 16.77 -14.27
N ILE A 91 -7.81 17.02 -15.52
CA ILE A 91 -9.11 17.64 -15.80
C ILE A 91 -10.27 16.71 -15.41
N GLU A 92 -10.16 15.41 -15.69
CA GLU A 92 -11.16 14.40 -15.28
C GLU A 92 -11.33 14.35 -13.75
N ASP A 93 -10.24 14.41 -12.99
CA ASP A 93 -10.30 14.50 -11.50
C ASP A 93 -10.99 15.78 -11.03
N LEU A 94 -10.67 16.92 -11.66
CA LEU A 94 -11.27 18.21 -11.34
C LEU A 94 -12.77 18.21 -11.66
N GLU A 95 -13.17 17.72 -12.82
CA GLU A 95 -14.56 17.64 -13.26
C GLU A 95 -15.38 16.72 -12.34
N ALA A 96 -14.84 15.57 -11.95
CA ALA A 96 -15.46 14.65 -10.99
C ALA A 96 -15.72 15.30 -9.62
N ARG A 97 -14.94 16.33 -9.26
CA ARG A 97 -15.07 17.11 -8.02
C ARG A 97 -15.88 18.40 -8.19
N GLY A 98 -16.42 18.65 -9.39
CA GLY A 98 -17.15 19.88 -9.71
C GLY A 98 -16.27 21.12 -9.80
N VAL A 99 -14.98 20.96 -10.08
CA VAL A 99 -14.01 22.04 -10.28
C VAL A 99 -13.84 22.29 -11.78
N HIS A 100 -13.87 23.55 -12.20
CA HIS A 100 -13.60 23.90 -13.60
C HIS A 100 -12.11 24.18 -13.84
N PHE A 101 -11.70 24.05 -15.10
CA PHE A 101 -10.36 24.32 -15.56
C PHE A 101 -10.40 25.29 -16.74
N ARG A 102 -9.50 26.27 -16.72
CA ARG A 102 -9.38 27.26 -17.80
C ARG A 102 -7.91 27.52 -18.12
N SER A 103 -7.56 27.49 -19.41
CA SER A 103 -6.32 28.07 -19.92
C SER A 103 -6.58 29.47 -20.48
N ILE A 104 -5.66 30.41 -20.27
CA ILE A 104 -5.79 31.78 -20.78
C ILE A 104 -5.45 31.84 -22.28
N ARG A 105 -4.37 31.17 -22.71
CA ARG A 105 -3.88 31.24 -24.09
C ARG A 105 -4.28 30.04 -24.96
N ASP A 106 -4.85 29.00 -24.36
CA ASP A 106 -5.34 27.84 -25.10
C ASP A 106 -6.87 27.82 -25.09
N PRO A 107 -7.53 27.27 -26.14
CA PRO A 107 -8.99 27.27 -26.26
C PRO A 107 -9.66 26.21 -25.35
N ILE A 108 -9.20 26.08 -24.11
CA ILE A 108 -9.70 25.09 -23.15
C ILE A 108 -10.27 25.83 -21.94
N ASP A 109 -11.60 25.81 -21.86
CA ASP A 109 -12.38 26.24 -20.69
C ASP A 109 -13.50 25.22 -20.47
N THR A 110 -13.37 24.41 -19.41
CA THR A 110 -14.33 23.34 -19.09
C THR A 110 -15.67 23.85 -18.57
N SER A 111 -15.81 25.17 -18.35
CA SER A 111 -17.11 25.79 -18.07
C SER A 111 -17.90 26.16 -19.33
N THR A 112 -17.32 25.98 -20.52
CA THR A 112 -17.96 26.30 -21.81
C THR A 112 -18.11 25.07 -22.71
N PRO A 113 -19.20 24.94 -23.49
CA PRO A 113 -19.34 23.86 -24.46
C PRO A 113 -18.21 23.81 -25.50
N GLN A 114 -17.73 24.98 -25.96
CA GLN A 114 -16.65 25.10 -26.94
C GLN A 114 -15.30 24.64 -26.38
N GLY A 115 -15.01 24.99 -25.12
CA GLY A 115 -13.80 24.53 -24.43
C GLY A 115 -13.84 23.02 -24.14
N MET A 116 -15.01 22.48 -23.77
CA MET A 116 -15.21 21.04 -23.62
C MET A 116 -15.03 20.29 -24.95
N PHE A 117 -15.56 20.80 -26.06
CA PHE A 117 -15.31 20.24 -27.38
C PHE A 117 -13.82 20.22 -27.73
N SER A 118 -13.12 21.34 -27.49
CA SER A 118 -11.68 21.44 -27.76
C SER A 118 -10.86 20.45 -26.93
N LEU A 119 -11.25 20.24 -25.67
CA LEU A 119 -10.65 19.23 -24.80
C LEU A 119 -10.89 17.80 -25.32
N GLN A 120 -12.10 17.48 -25.77
CA GLN A 120 -12.44 16.16 -26.31
C GLN A 120 -11.66 15.87 -27.60
N VAL A 121 -11.54 16.85 -28.50
CA VAL A 121 -10.72 16.73 -29.72
C VAL A 121 -9.26 16.48 -29.35
N LEU A 122 -8.71 17.24 -28.40
CA LEU A 122 -7.34 17.04 -27.91
C LEU A 122 -7.16 15.62 -27.33
N GLY A 123 -8.16 15.13 -26.58
CA GLY A 123 -8.19 13.77 -26.06
C GLY A 123 -8.18 12.70 -27.16
N ALA A 124 -9.01 12.87 -28.18
CA ALA A 124 -9.08 11.98 -29.33
C ALA A 124 -7.75 11.95 -30.12
N VAL A 125 -7.13 13.11 -30.34
CA VAL A 125 -5.81 13.21 -31.00
C VAL A 125 -4.75 12.47 -30.18
N ALA A 126 -4.72 12.65 -28.86
CA ALA A 126 -3.76 11.95 -28.00
C ALA A 126 -4.00 10.44 -27.92
N GLN A 127 -5.23 9.97 -28.09
CA GLN A 127 -5.53 8.54 -28.24
C GLN A 127 -5.04 8.02 -29.60
N LEU A 128 -5.28 8.76 -30.69
CA LEU A 128 -4.81 8.42 -32.02
C LEU A 128 -3.29 8.32 -32.09
N GLU A 129 -2.55 9.30 -31.56
CA GLU A 129 -1.08 9.26 -31.53
C GLU A 129 -0.56 8.02 -30.81
N ARG A 130 -1.14 7.68 -29.65
CA ARG A 130 -0.77 6.46 -28.90
C ARG A 130 -1.04 5.20 -29.71
N ALA A 131 -2.18 5.14 -30.40
CA ALA A 131 -2.52 4.02 -31.26
C ALA A 131 -1.52 3.88 -32.43
N LEU A 132 -1.16 4.97 -33.09
CA LEU A 132 -0.20 4.99 -34.20
C LEU A 132 1.22 4.60 -33.75
N ILE A 133 1.66 5.06 -32.58
CA ILE A 133 2.94 4.64 -31.98
C ILE A 133 2.93 3.13 -31.71
N ALA A 134 1.83 2.62 -31.14
CA ALA A 134 1.68 1.19 -30.85
C ALA A 134 1.67 0.36 -32.16
N GLU A 135 0.97 0.83 -33.19
CA GLU A 135 0.94 0.19 -34.51
C GLU A 135 2.33 0.14 -35.14
N ARG A 136 3.04 1.28 -35.18
CA ARG A 136 4.40 1.37 -35.69
C ARG A 136 5.36 0.45 -34.93
N THR A 137 5.21 0.38 -33.60
CA THR A 137 6.02 -0.52 -32.76
C THR A 137 5.73 -1.99 -33.10
N LYS A 138 4.45 -2.37 -33.23
CA LYS A 138 4.05 -3.73 -33.63
C LYS A 138 4.57 -4.09 -35.02
N ALA A 139 4.47 -3.17 -35.99
CA ALA A 139 5.01 -3.35 -37.33
C ALA A 139 6.55 -3.51 -37.30
N GLY A 140 7.24 -2.68 -36.51
CA GLY A 140 8.68 -2.78 -36.31
C GLY A 140 9.11 -4.11 -35.68
N ILE A 141 8.39 -4.58 -34.66
CA ILE A 141 8.62 -5.90 -34.04
C ILE A 141 8.37 -7.02 -35.05
N LYS A 142 7.28 -6.96 -35.83
CA LYS A 142 6.98 -7.96 -36.88
C LYS A 142 8.09 -8.02 -37.93
N ALA A 143 8.56 -6.87 -38.41
CA ALA A 143 9.66 -6.79 -39.37
C ALA A 143 10.99 -7.27 -38.77
N ALA A 144 11.28 -6.95 -37.50
CA ALA A 144 12.46 -7.46 -36.79
C ALA A 144 12.41 -9.00 -36.67
N LYS A 145 11.25 -9.56 -36.31
CA LYS A 145 11.02 -11.00 -36.23
C LYS A 145 11.19 -11.69 -37.60
N ALA A 146 10.66 -11.09 -38.67
CA ALA A 146 10.84 -11.61 -40.03
C ALA A 146 12.32 -11.62 -40.48
N ARG A 147 13.13 -10.68 -39.96
CA ARG A 147 14.59 -10.66 -40.14
C ARG A 147 15.36 -11.52 -39.13
N GLY A 148 14.68 -12.41 -38.39
CA GLY A 148 15.30 -13.31 -37.42
C GLY A 148 15.72 -12.65 -36.09
N LYS A 149 15.44 -11.36 -35.88
CA LYS A 149 15.71 -10.70 -34.59
C LYS A 149 14.62 -11.08 -33.59
N LEU A 150 15.06 -11.61 -32.45
CA LEU A 150 14.16 -12.12 -31.40
C LEU A 150 14.11 -11.12 -30.23
N PRO A 151 12.90 -10.77 -29.73
CA PRO A 151 12.75 -9.80 -28.64
C PRO A 151 13.23 -10.35 -27.29
N GLY A 152 13.50 -9.44 -26.35
CA GLY A 152 13.94 -9.77 -24.99
C GLY A 152 15.46 -9.88 -24.84
N ASN A 153 15.92 -10.08 -23.60
CA ASN A 153 17.35 -10.18 -23.29
C ASN A 153 17.93 -11.50 -23.88
N PRO A 154 18.89 -11.44 -24.82
CA PRO A 154 19.51 -12.64 -25.40
C PRO A 154 20.11 -13.58 -24.34
N GLY A 155 20.76 -13.00 -23.32
CA GLY A 155 21.37 -13.77 -22.23
C GLY A 155 20.35 -14.57 -21.41
N LEU A 156 19.12 -14.10 -21.25
CA LEU A 156 18.07 -14.89 -20.59
C LEU A 156 17.53 -16.00 -21.50
N ARG A 157 17.37 -15.71 -22.79
CA ARG A 157 16.87 -16.68 -23.76
C ARG A 157 17.81 -17.87 -23.91
N GLU A 158 19.11 -17.58 -23.90
CA GLU A 158 20.17 -18.57 -23.94
C GLU A 158 20.49 -19.16 -22.55
N ARG A 159 19.71 -18.79 -21.51
CA ARG A 159 19.90 -19.22 -20.11
C ARG A 159 21.34 -19.01 -19.62
N ARG A 160 22.01 -17.96 -20.07
CA ARG A 160 23.36 -17.61 -19.63
C ARG A 160 23.34 -17.37 -18.12
N PRO A 161 24.22 -18.03 -17.35
CA PRO A 161 24.21 -17.93 -15.89
C PRO A 161 24.42 -16.49 -15.41
N GLU A 162 25.24 -15.71 -16.12
CA GLU A 162 25.49 -14.30 -15.83
C GLU A 162 24.23 -13.44 -15.94
N ALA A 163 23.42 -13.63 -17.00
CA ALA A 163 22.19 -12.86 -17.20
C ALA A 163 21.12 -13.22 -16.16
N ILE A 164 21.00 -14.49 -15.81
CA ILE A 164 20.10 -14.95 -14.74
C ILE A 164 20.53 -14.38 -13.39
N LYS A 165 21.84 -14.45 -13.09
CA LYS A 165 22.42 -13.89 -11.86
C LYS A 165 22.20 -12.39 -11.77
N ALA A 166 22.47 -11.64 -12.84
CA ALA A 166 22.27 -10.20 -12.88
C ALA A 166 20.81 -9.79 -12.58
N ILE A 167 19.83 -10.52 -13.15
CA ILE A 167 18.41 -10.25 -12.87
C ILE A 167 18.02 -10.65 -11.46
N SER A 168 18.52 -11.78 -10.95
CA SER A 168 18.29 -12.19 -9.56
C SER A 168 18.83 -11.13 -8.60
N GLN A 169 20.07 -10.64 -8.83
CA GLN A 169 20.69 -9.59 -8.03
C GLN A 169 19.92 -8.28 -8.10
N ALA A 170 19.46 -7.86 -9.29
CA ALA A 170 18.65 -6.66 -9.44
C ALA A 170 17.32 -6.77 -8.68
N ARG A 171 16.64 -7.93 -8.77
CA ARG A 171 15.40 -8.19 -8.01
C ARG A 171 15.65 -8.22 -6.51
N GLU A 172 16.70 -8.89 -6.06
CA GLU A 172 17.07 -8.95 -4.65
C GLU A 172 17.38 -7.55 -4.09
N LYS A 173 18.08 -6.71 -4.86
CA LYS A 173 18.37 -5.33 -4.48
C LYS A 173 17.09 -4.51 -4.34
N LEU A 174 16.20 -4.54 -5.33
CA LEU A 174 14.93 -3.82 -5.28
C LEU A 174 14.07 -4.28 -4.09
N TYR A 175 14.00 -5.59 -3.86
CA TYR A 175 13.29 -6.14 -2.71
C TYR A 175 13.89 -5.68 -1.38
N LEU A 176 15.23 -5.64 -1.27
CA LEU A 176 15.91 -5.16 -0.07
C LEU A 176 15.65 -3.66 0.16
N ASP A 177 15.73 -2.84 -0.89
CA ASP A 177 15.48 -1.40 -0.80
C ASP A 177 14.05 -1.10 -0.30
N GLU A 178 13.05 -1.81 -0.86
CA GLU A 178 11.66 -1.72 -0.41
C GLU A 178 11.48 -2.21 1.04
N LEU A 179 12.18 -3.28 1.40
CA LEU A 179 12.14 -3.84 2.74
C LEU A 179 12.72 -2.86 3.77
N ILE A 180 13.85 -2.21 3.45
CA ILE A 180 14.48 -1.20 4.30
C ILE A 180 13.55 0.02 4.46
N ALA A 181 12.96 0.50 3.36
CA ALA A 181 12.05 1.63 3.38
C ALA A 181 10.82 1.37 4.28
N SER A 182 10.30 0.15 4.26
CA SER A 182 9.17 -0.24 5.11
C SER A 182 9.56 -0.68 6.53
N ALA A 183 10.84 -0.98 6.80
CA ALA A 183 11.30 -1.60 8.05
C ALA A 183 10.88 -0.83 9.31
N GLN A 184 10.90 0.50 9.27
CA GLN A 184 10.54 1.34 10.42
C GLN A 184 9.10 1.10 10.90
N THR A 185 8.21 0.62 10.04
CA THR A 185 6.79 0.43 10.36
C THR A 185 6.52 -0.89 11.10
N TRP A 186 7.27 -1.96 10.81
CA TRP A 186 6.97 -3.31 11.30
C TRP A 186 8.10 -3.94 12.13
N LEU A 187 9.37 -3.60 11.86
CA LEU A 187 10.53 -4.23 12.52
C LEU A 187 10.58 -3.98 14.03
N PRO A 188 10.25 -2.79 14.58
CA PRO A 188 10.22 -2.57 16.02
C PRO A 188 9.26 -3.51 16.75
N MET A 189 8.11 -3.81 16.15
CA MET A 189 7.13 -4.75 16.70
C MET A 189 7.65 -6.19 16.68
N VAL A 190 8.33 -6.58 15.59
CA VAL A 190 8.97 -7.89 15.52
C VAL A 190 10.05 -8.03 16.59
N ARG A 191 10.85 -6.99 16.82
CA ARG A 191 11.86 -6.96 17.91
C ARG A 191 11.25 -7.12 19.29
N GLN A 192 10.10 -6.51 19.53
CA GLN A 192 9.41 -6.61 20.81
C GLN A 192 8.82 -8.00 21.05
N LEU A 193 8.29 -8.65 20.00
CA LEU A 193 7.57 -9.91 20.13
C LEU A 193 8.46 -11.15 19.97
N ARG A 194 9.54 -11.07 19.18
CA ARG A 194 10.47 -12.17 18.96
C ARG A 194 11.64 -12.07 19.94
N PRO A 195 12.14 -13.20 20.46
CA PRO A 195 11.75 -14.58 20.16
C PRO A 195 10.57 -15.13 21.00
N GLN A 196 10.05 -14.38 21.96
CA GLN A 196 9.10 -14.87 22.97
C GLN A 196 7.72 -15.29 22.43
N HIS A 197 7.35 -14.84 21.23
CA HIS A 197 6.11 -15.20 20.55
C HIS A 197 6.37 -15.94 19.23
N SER A 198 5.47 -16.87 18.88
CA SER A 198 5.51 -17.57 17.59
C SER A 198 5.29 -16.61 16.41
N TRP A 199 5.79 -16.98 15.24
CA TRP A 199 5.62 -16.19 14.02
C TRP A 199 4.15 -15.92 13.67
N ASP A 200 3.26 -16.89 13.89
CA ASP A 200 1.81 -16.72 13.70
C ASP A 200 1.24 -15.59 14.56
N ASN A 201 1.65 -15.51 15.83
CA ASN A 201 1.21 -14.45 16.73
C ASN A 201 1.77 -13.09 16.31
N VAL A 202 3.02 -13.03 15.87
CA VAL A 202 3.63 -11.78 15.37
C VAL A 202 2.90 -11.27 14.13
N VAL A 203 2.63 -12.14 13.16
CA VAL A 203 1.87 -11.80 11.96
C VAL A 203 0.47 -11.31 12.31
N ARG A 204 -0.23 -12.01 13.23
CA ARG A 204 -1.56 -11.61 13.67
C ARG A 204 -1.57 -10.20 14.27
N VAL A 205 -0.57 -9.85 15.08
CA VAL A 205 -0.44 -8.51 15.68
C VAL A 205 -0.14 -7.45 14.62
N LEU A 206 0.78 -7.74 13.70
CA LEU A 206 1.11 -6.81 12.60
C LEU A 206 -0.09 -6.56 11.70
N ASN A 207 -0.82 -7.61 11.30
CA ASN A 207 -1.94 -7.45 10.38
C ASN A 207 -3.13 -6.72 11.01
N ARG A 208 -3.34 -6.85 12.32
CA ARG A 208 -4.32 -6.03 13.06
C ARG A 208 -3.99 -4.53 13.04
N ARG A 209 -2.74 -4.16 12.79
CA ARG A 209 -2.28 -2.76 12.67
C ARG A 209 -2.24 -2.26 11.23
N GLY A 210 -2.86 -2.98 10.29
CA GLY A 210 -2.97 -2.57 8.89
C GLY A 210 -1.82 -3.03 8.00
N HIS A 211 -0.95 -3.93 8.47
CA HIS A 211 0.00 -4.62 7.60
C HIS A 211 -0.64 -5.84 6.92
N ASP A 212 0.02 -6.35 5.88
CA ASP A 212 -0.40 -7.59 5.20
C ASP A 212 0.78 -8.54 5.04
N TRP A 213 1.06 -9.28 6.11
CA TRP A 213 2.10 -10.29 6.14
C TRP A 213 1.53 -11.70 6.15
N THR A 214 2.21 -12.61 5.43
CA THR A 214 2.14 -14.05 5.72
C THR A 214 3.33 -14.44 6.60
N VAL A 215 3.23 -15.57 7.30
CA VAL A 215 4.31 -16.09 8.15
C VAL A 215 5.60 -16.30 7.36
N GLU A 216 5.51 -16.88 6.16
CA GLU A 216 6.66 -17.15 5.30
C GLU A 216 7.27 -15.86 4.73
N ARG A 217 6.43 -14.87 4.39
CA ARG A 217 6.91 -13.57 3.89
C ARG A 217 7.63 -12.81 4.99
N LEU A 218 7.05 -12.72 6.18
CA LEU A 218 7.67 -12.05 7.32
C LEU A 218 8.95 -12.75 7.75
N ARG A 219 8.94 -14.08 7.85
CA ARG A 219 10.13 -14.86 8.21
C ARG A 219 11.25 -14.68 7.20
N ARG A 220 10.96 -14.68 5.90
CA ARG A 220 11.96 -14.41 4.84
C ARG A 220 12.50 -12.98 4.92
N ALA A 221 11.64 -12.01 5.15
CA ALA A 221 12.02 -10.61 5.35
C ALA A 221 12.99 -10.45 6.54
N VAL A 222 12.63 -10.96 7.72
CA VAL A 222 13.52 -10.90 8.90
C VAL A 222 14.81 -11.66 8.65
N HIS A 223 14.76 -12.84 8.02
CA HIS A 223 15.95 -13.60 7.69
C HIS A 223 16.89 -12.81 6.75
N ARG A 224 16.33 -12.09 5.77
CA ARG A 224 17.10 -11.21 4.90
C ARG A 224 17.72 -10.05 5.69
N MET A 225 16.96 -9.39 6.56
CA MET A 225 17.47 -8.30 7.41
C MET A 225 18.62 -8.74 8.32
N VAL A 226 18.52 -9.93 8.92
CA VAL A 226 19.60 -10.50 9.74
C VAL A 226 20.84 -10.81 8.89
N ARG A 227 20.65 -11.38 7.69
CA ARG A 227 21.75 -11.69 6.77
C ARG A 227 22.52 -10.42 6.36
N GLU A 228 21.81 -9.32 6.12
CA GLU A 228 22.39 -8.01 5.79
C GLU A 228 22.86 -7.21 7.03
N LYS A 229 22.81 -7.81 8.23
CA LYS A 229 23.18 -7.21 9.52
C LYS A 229 22.36 -5.96 9.90
N LEU A 230 21.13 -5.88 9.40
CA LEU A 230 20.16 -4.80 9.71
C LEU A 230 19.22 -5.15 10.87
N ALA A 231 19.24 -6.40 11.34
CA ALA A 231 18.44 -6.89 12.45
C ALA A 231 19.19 -7.94 13.28
N GLU A 232 18.74 -8.15 14.51
CA GLU A 232 19.36 -9.02 15.50
C GLU A 232 19.13 -10.51 15.17
N LYS A 233 20.16 -11.35 15.33
CA LYS A 233 20.07 -12.78 15.00
C LYS A 233 19.10 -13.53 15.91
N GLU A 234 18.90 -13.02 17.12
CA GLU A 234 18.01 -13.50 18.16
C GLU A 234 16.55 -13.54 17.70
N LEU A 235 16.15 -12.68 16.75
CA LEU A 235 14.79 -12.67 16.19
C LEU A 235 14.42 -13.99 15.50
N LEU A 236 15.43 -14.72 14.99
CA LEU A 236 15.26 -16.01 14.34
C LEU A 236 15.29 -17.19 15.33
N ALA A 237 15.58 -16.97 16.61
CA ALA A 237 15.66 -18.02 17.62
C ALA A 237 14.31 -18.72 17.79
N ARG A 238 14.31 -20.02 18.08
CA ARG A 238 13.08 -20.77 18.31
C ARG A 238 12.35 -20.16 19.51
N SER A 239 11.04 -19.92 19.39
CA SER A 239 10.25 -19.43 20.52
C SER A 239 10.25 -20.45 21.65
N PRO A 240 10.31 -19.99 22.92
CA PRO A 240 10.08 -20.88 24.04
C PRO A 240 8.69 -21.50 23.91
N ARG A 241 8.61 -22.81 24.18
CA ARG A 241 7.32 -23.49 24.30
C ARG A 241 6.63 -22.92 25.54
N ARG A 242 5.57 -22.13 25.37
CA ARG A 242 4.75 -21.73 26.52
C ARG A 242 4.04 -22.96 27.05
N ALA A 243 4.03 -23.13 28.37
CA ALA A 243 3.14 -24.08 29.01
C ALA A 243 1.70 -23.69 28.59
N PRO A 244 0.86 -24.64 28.17
CA PRO A 244 -0.53 -24.38 27.88
C PRO A 244 -1.18 -23.63 29.05
N GLU A 245 -1.96 -22.60 28.75
CA GLU A 245 -2.93 -22.04 29.69
C GLU A 245 -4.11 -23.00 29.94
N ASP A 246 -3.98 -24.29 29.58
CA ASP A 246 -4.97 -25.31 29.86
C ASP A 246 -5.00 -25.59 31.36
N TYR A 247 -5.89 -24.87 32.03
CA TYR A 247 -6.34 -25.14 33.40
C TYR A 247 -6.60 -26.63 33.62
N LEU A 248 -7.19 -27.31 32.63
CA LEU A 248 -7.44 -28.76 32.68
C LEU A 248 -6.15 -29.60 32.75
N MET A 249 -5.09 -29.24 32.02
CA MET A 249 -3.82 -29.95 32.08
C MET A 249 -3.14 -29.75 33.44
N LYS A 250 -3.21 -28.52 33.99
CA LYS A 250 -2.70 -28.22 35.34
C LYS A 250 -3.49 -28.92 36.43
N LEU A 251 -4.81 -29.00 36.28
CA LEU A 251 -5.71 -29.67 37.21
C LEU A 251 -5.49 -31.19 37.21
N VAL A 252 -5.39 -31.80 36.03
CA VAL A 252 -5.05 -33.22 35.88
C VAL A 252 -3.68 -33.53 36.49
N ALA A 253 -2.69 -32.66 36.27
CA ALA A 253 -1.38 -32.80 36.89
C ALA A 253 -1.45 -32.65 38.43
N ALA A 254 -2.23 -31.71 38.94
CA ALA A 254 -2.40 -31.53 40.38
C ALA A 254 -3.09 -32.74 41.05
N ILE A 255 -4.12 -33.32 40.43
CA ILE A 255 -4.79 -34.54 40.92
C ILE A 255 -3.81 -35.72 40.94
N ALA A 256 -3.05 -35.91 39.87
CA ALA A 256 -2.06 -37.00 39.78
C ALA A 256 -0.87 -36.83 40.76
N ILE A 257 -0.50 -35.59 41.10
CA ILE A 257 0.52 -35.31 42.13
C ILE A 257 -0.04 -35.56 43.53
N ALA A 258 -1.32 -35.25 43.76
CA ALA A 258 -1.97 -35.42 45.07
C ALA A 258 -2.17 -36.90 45.44
N ASP A 259 -2.45 -37.77 44.46
CA ASP A 259 -2.53 -39.21 44.67
C ASP A 259 -1.93 -39.98 43.46
N PRO A 260 -0.66 -40.40 43.56
CA PRO A 260 0.06 -41.08 42.47
C PRO A 260 -0.48 -42.46 42.10
N ASN A 261 -1.33 -43.07 42.93
CA ASN A 261 -1.84 -44.43 42.70
C ASN A 261 -3.21 -44.46 41.99
N LEU A 262 -3.81 -43.30 41.72
CA LEU A 262 -5.09 -43.21 41.02
C LEU A 262 -4.98 -43.76 39.58
N SER A 263 -5.95 -44.59 39.20
CA SER A 263 -6.03 -45.03 37.81
C SER A 263 -6.53 -43.91 36.90
N LEU A 264 -6.23 -44.00 35.60
CA LEU A 264 -6.74 -43.04 34.60
C LEU A 264 -8.27 -42.94 34.57
N ARG A 265 -8.97 -43.99 35.00
CA ARG A 265 -10.45 -44.01 35.12
C ARG A 265 -10.92 -43.23 36.34
N ASP A 266 -10.18 -43.30 37.44
CA ASP A 266 -10.53 -42.62 38.69
C ASP A 266 -10.31 -41.11 38.55
N ILE A 267 -9.20 -40.70 37.90
CA ILE A 267 -8.96 -39.29 37.55
C ILE A 267 -10.07 -38.76 36.63
N ALA A 268 -10.51 -39.56 35.65
CA ALA A 268 -11.64 -39.19 34.78
C ALA A 268 -12.96 -39.02 35.57
N ALA A 269 -13.26 -39.95 36.48
CA ALA A 269 -14.46 -39.89 37.32
C ALA A 269 -14.44 -38.69 38.27
N GLN A 270 -13.27 -38.34 38.82
CA GLN A 270 -13.10 -37.19 39.69
C GLN A 270 -13.31 -35.87 38.93
N LEU A 271 -12.83 -35.77 37.68
CA LEU A 271 -13.09 -34.61 36.83
C LEU A 271 -14.57 -34.48 36.46
N ASP A 272 -15.26 -35.59 36.19
CA ASP A 272 -16.71 -35.61 35.94
C ASP A 272 -17.50 -35.17 37.21
N GLN A 273 -17.08 -35.59 38.41
CA GLN A 273 -17.68 -35.16 39.69
C GLN A 273 -17.46 -33.66 39.97
N MET A 274 -16.32 -33.12 39.57
CA MET A 274 -16.01 -31.69 39.66
C MET A 274 -16.75 -30.85 38.60
N GLY A 275 -17.50 -31.49 37.69
CA GLY A 275 -18.30 -30.83 36.65
C GLY A 275 -17.47 -30.36 35.44
N GLU A 276 -16.21 -30.75 35.34
CA GLU A 276 -15.31 -30.36 34.26
C GLU A 276 -15.61 -31.16 32.98
N ARG A 277 -15.45 -30.55 31.80
CA ARG A 277 -15.75 -31.19 30.50
C ARG A 277 -14.51 -31.31 29.61
N PRO A 278 -14.37 -32.40 28.83
CA PRO A 278 -13.24 -32.55 27.90
C PRO A 278 -13.29 -31.58 26.72
N VAL A 279 -12.15 -31.02 26.32
CA VAL A 279 -12.03 -30.01 25.24
C VAL A 279 -12.43 -30.54 23.85
N ARG A 280 -12.28 -31.85 23.60
CA ARG A 280 -12.45 -32.47 22.27
C ARG A 280 -13.33 -33.72 22.23
N SER A 281 -13.96 -34.12 23.33
CA SER A 281 -14.65 -35.42 23.39
C SER A 281 -15.83 -35.44 24.37
N GLY A 282 -17.05 -35.23 23.85
CA GLY A 282 -18.32 -35.62 24.48
C GLY A 282 -18.62 -35.08 25.89
N ASN A 283 -19.77 -35.51 26.43
CA ASN A 283 -20.25 -35.10 27.76
C ASN A 283 -19.55 -35.83 28.93
N LYS A 284 -18.56 -36.71 28.72
CA LYS A 284 -17.90 -37.47 29.81
C LYS A 284 -16.41 -37.65 29.55
N TRP A 285 -15.62 -37.66 30.61
CA TRP A 285 -14.18 -37.91 30.51
C TRP A 285 -13.88 -39.35 30.09
N GLN A 286 -12.97 -39.49 29.12
CA GLN A 286 -12.43 -40.78 28.69
C GLN A 286 -11.02 -40.95 29.26
N PRO A 287 -10.62 -42.16 29.72
CA PRO A 287 -9.27 -42.41 30.24
C PRO A 287 -8.15 -42.10 29.24
N SER A 288 -8.43 -42.25 27.93
CA SER A 288 -7.52 -41.88 26.85
C SER A 288 -7.25 -40.38 26.79
N SER A 289 -8.27 -39.55 27.03
CA SER A 289 -8.16 -38.09 27.07
C SER A 289 -7.33 -37.63 28.29
N VAL A 290 -7.54 -38.26 29.45
CA VAL A 290 -6.74 -38.00 30.66
C VAL A 290 -5.28 -38.38 30.44
N ARG A 291 -5.01 -39.54 29.81
CA ARG A 291 -3.65 -39.96 29.46
C ARG A 291 -2.93 -38.95 28.58
N VAL A 292 -3.60 -38.41 27.55
CA VAL A 292 -3.00 -37.39 26.66
C VAL A 292 -2.58 -36.15 27.46
N LEU A 293 -3.43 -35.69 28.38
CA LEU A 293 -3.12 -34.54 29.24
C LEU A 293 -1.98 -34.84 30.23
N LEU A 294 -1.92 -36.05 30.78
CA LEU A 294 -0.80 -36.47 31.63
C LEU A 294 0.51 -36.58 30.86
N ASP A 295 0.51 -37.18 29.67
CA ASP A 295 1.68 -37.28 28.80
C ASP A 295 2.18 -35.89 28.35
N GLU A 296 1.26 -34.93 28.19
CA GLU A 296 1.59 -33.52 27.96
C GLU A 296 2.15 -32.86 29.22
N ALA A 297 1.56 -33.09 30.40
CA ALA A 297 2.05 -32.57 31.67
C ALA A 297 3.48 -33.03 32.00
N HIS A 298 3.82 -34.30 31.75
CA HIS A 298 5.19 -34.82 31.86
C HIS A 298 6.13 -34.15 30.85
N ARG A 299 5.71 -33.97 29.59
CA ARG A 299 6.50 -33.28 28.55
C ARG A 299 6.79 -31.81 28.87
N PHE A 300 5.91 -31.16 29.62
CA PHE A 300 6.08 -29.79 30.10
C PHE A 300 6.74 -29.70 31.49
N GLY A 301 7.11 -30.83 32.10
CA GLY A 301 7.82 -30.89 33.38
C GLY A 301 6.97 -30.54 34.60
N LEU A 302 5.64 -30.62 34.50
CA LEU A 302 4.71 -30.36 35.59
C LEU A 302 4.64 -31.54 36.57
N ILE A 303 4.89 -32.76 36.09
CA ILE A 303 4.98 -33.99 36.87
C ILE A 303 6.38 -34.55 36.65
N ARG A 304 7.09 -34.88 37.73
CA ARG A 304 8.40 -35.55 37.67
C ARG A 304 8.18 -37.05 37.84
N HIS A 305 8.93 -37.86 37.09
CA HIS A 305 9.02 -39.30 37.28
C HIS A 305 9.50 -39.64 38.68
#